data_AF-A0A1R4H8G3-F1
#
_entry.id   AF-A0A1R4H8G3-F1
#
_cell.length_a   1.000
_cell.length_b   1.000
_cell.length_c   1.000
_cell.angle_alpha   90.00
_cell.angle_beta   90.00
_cell.angle_gamma   90.00
#
_symmetry.space_group_name_H-M   'P 1'
#
loop_
_entity.id
_entity.type
_entity.pdbx_description
1 polymer ?
#
loop_
_entity_poly.entity_id
_entity_poly.type
_entity_poly.pdbx_seq_one_letter_code
_entity_poly.pdbx_strand_id
1 'polypeptide(L)'
;MAGVEQLTKYSLYITNSDNNDYIDARKIKYVQFDLTQPYANYNWEVFYHLPIATAAFLSSQHRFEEARQWFHFIFDPTTNDSNSGRERFWRFLPFRNAQIPNTITQLLEVLAGKPGDQDVKDSINRQVAAWLEDPFNPFAIARLRPSAYEWHTVTAYIKNLIAWADQLFRRDTRESINEATLLYIMAAQILGPRPEKIRPRLTEIKQPRSYRVLSNLIKFDSKFSNIWFTLADTPYGQSLLEEINSLDEQHSFNPELPELESNYAYLASIGSLYFCVQPNEKLPELWDTVEDRLFKIRHCQNIEGVRRELALYEPPIDPELLIRAKAAGLNLADVLADRFAPLPYFRFQMLIQKANEFCNEVKSLGGSNSQCD
;
A
#
# COMPACT_ATOMS: atom_id res chain seq x y z
N MET A 1 42.41 5.50 1.59
CA MET A 1 41.89 4.49 0.63
C MET A 1 41.53 3.20 1.37
N ALA A 2 40.52 3.25 2.26
CA ALA A 2 40.04 2.08 3.02
C ALA A 2 38.53 2.18 3.30
N GLY A 3 37.77 2.85 2.41
CA GLY A 3 36.35 3.19 2.62
C GLY A 3 35.42 2.75 1.49
N VAL A 4 35.92 2.03 0.48
CA VAL A 4 35.12 1.62 -0.70
C VAL A 4 34.76 0.12 -0.65
N GLU A 5 35.38 -0.67 0.23
CA GLU A 5 35.14 -2.12 0.35
C GLU A 5 33.86 -2.50 1.12
N GLN A 6 33.16 -1.54 1.75
CA GLN A 6 31.89 -1.84 2.44
C GLN A 6 30.64 -1.68 1.57
N LEU A 7 30.73 -1.04 0.40
CA LEU A 7 29.59 -0.85 -0.50
C LEU A 7 29.41 -2.00 -1.51
N THR A 8 30.38 -2.91 -1.62
CA THR A 8 30.33 -4.07 -2.51
C THR A 8 29.69 -5.32 -1.87
N LYS A 9 29.27 -5.26 -0.60
CA LYS A 9 28.66 -6.40 0.10
C LYS A 9 27.14 -6.55 -0.10
N TYR A 10 26.50 -5.59 -0.77
CA TYR A 10 25.06 -5.59 -1.06
C TYR A 10 24.71 -5.92 -2.52
N SER A 11 25.56 -6.70 -3.22
CA SER A 11 25.07 -7.46 -4.36
C SER A 11 24.35 -8.68 -3.82
N LEU A 12 23.01 -8.65 -3.84
CA LEU A 12 22.19 -9.85 -3.72
C LEU A 12 22.69 -10.85 -4.77
N TYR A 13 23.53 -11.79 -4.35
CA TYR A 13 23.93 -12.93 -5.15
C TYR A 13 22.70 -13.80 -5.35
N ILE A 14 21.95 -13.53 -6.41
CA ILE A 14 21.12 -14.54 -7.06
C ILE A 14 22.04 -15.17 -8.09
N THR A 15 22.83 -16.15 -7.67
CA THR A 15 23.49 -17.07 -8.58
C THR A 15 22.40 -17.94 -9.23
N ASN A 16 21.88 -17.51 -10.37
CA ASN A 16 21.64 -18.49 -11.42
C ASN A 16 23.01 -18.72 -12.07
N SER A 17 23.73 -19.75 -11.62
CA SER A 17 24.64 -20.45 -12.54
C SER A 17 23.73 -20.93 -13.68
N ASP A 18 23.93 -20.51 -14.92
CA ASP A 18 24.81 -21.28 -15.79
C ASP A 18 25.29 -20.52 -17.04
N ASN A 19 25.08 -19.21 -17.14
CA ASN A 19 25.61 -18.43 -18.28
C ASN A 19 26.41 -17.22 -17.83
N ASN A 20 27.73 -17.36 -17.92
CA ASN A 20 28.74 -16.32 -17.71
C ASN A 20 28.79 -15.34 -18.91
N ASP A 21 27.64 -15.03 -19.52
CA ASP A 21 27.54 -14.13 -20.65
C ASP A 21 27.52 -12.69 -20.15
N TYR A 22 28.59 -11.95 -20.45
CA TYR A 22 28.62 -10.50 -20.28
C TYR A 22 27.49 -9.88 -21.11
N ILE A 23 26.46 -9.38 -20.44
CA ILE A 23 25.36 -8.65 -21.07
C ILE A 23 25.90 -7.27 -21.47
N ASP A 24 26.15 -7.07 -22.76
CA ASP A 24 26.53 -5.77 -23.31
C ASP A 24 25.34 -4.79 -23.21
N ALA A 25 25.44 -3.85 -22.26
CA ALA A 25 24.41 -2.84 -21.98
C ALA A 25 24.00 -2.02 -23.21
N ARG A 26 24.84 -1.93 -24.25
CA ARG A 26 24.54 -1.19 -25.49
C ARG A 26 23.59 -1.94 -26.43
N LYS A 27 23.38 -3.24 -26.22
CA LYS A 27 22.48 -4.08 -27.03
C LYS A 27 21.08 -4.21 -26.44
N ILE A 28 20.84 -3.62 -25.27
CA ILE A 28 19.56 -3.70 -24.56
C ILE A 28 18.58 -2.71 -25.20
N LYS A 29 17.57 -3.24 -25.91
CA LYS A 29 16.56 -2.43 -26.61
C LYS A 29 15.43 -1.91 -25.69
N TYR A 30 15.32 -2.44 -24.48
CA TYR A 30 14.21 -2.15 -23.56
C TYR A 30 14.70 -1.93 -22.13
N VAL A 31 14.06 -1.01 -21.40
CA VAL A 31 14.37 -0.78 -19.98
C VAL A 31 14.02 -2.03 -19.17
N GLN A 32 14.99 -2.59 -18.45
CA GLN A 32 14.81 -3.75 -17.57
C GLN A 32 14.85 -3.35 -16.11
N PHE A 33 14.07 -4.05 -15.28
CA PHE A 33 13.88 -3.76 -13.85
C PHE A 33 14.29 -4.91 -12.94
N ASP A 34 14.89 -5.96 -13.49
CA ASP A 34 15.35 -7.12 -12.71
C ASP A 34 16.52 -6.73 -11.81
N LEU A 35 16.39 -6.96 -10.50
CA LEU A 35 17.36 -6.57 -9.48
C LEU A 35 18.72 -7.28 -9.64
N THR A 36 18.80 -8.33 -10.45
CA THR A 36 20.07 -8.96 -10.84
C THR A 36 20.95 -8.04 -11.70
N GLN A 37 20.34 -7.07 -12.40
CA GLN A 37 21.06 -6.19 -13.31
C GLN A 37 21.68 -4.99 -12.57
N PRO A 38 22.94 -4.61 -12.87
CA PRO A 38 23.63 -3.52 -12.18
C PRO A 38 22.91 -2.16 -12.24
N TYR A 39 22.18 -1.89 -13.32
CA TYR A 39 21.49 -0.62 -13.55
C TYR A 39 20.04 -0.61 -13.06
N ALA A 40 19.52 -1.74 -12.56
CA ALA A 40 18.11 -1.84 -12.19
C ALA A 40 17.72 -0.85 -11.09
N ASN A 41 18.61 -0.62 -10.11
CA ASN A 41 18.37 0.34 -9.04
C ASN A 41 18.07 1.74 -9.58
N TYR A 42 18.85 2.23 -10.55
CA TYR A 42 18.61 3.54 -11.18
C TYR A 42 17.31 3.58 -11.98
N ASN A 43 16.95 2.48 -12.64
CA ASN A 43 15.66 2.40 -13.33
C ASN A 43 14.49 2.47 -12.34
N TRP A 44 14.56 1.75 -11.22
CA TRP A 44 13.56 1.86 -10.15
C TRP A 44 13.50 3.27 -9.55
N GLU A 45 14.64 3.93 -9.40
CA GLU A 45 14.71 5.31 -8.92
C GLU A 45 14.00 6.29 -9.86
N VAL A 46 14.31 6.24 -11.15
CA VAL A 46 13.75 7.17 -12.13
C VAL A 46 12.27 6.94 -12.37
N PHE A 47 11.84 5.68 -12.49
CA PHE A 47 10.47 5.36 -12.92
C PHE A 47 9.48 5.19 -11.78
N TYR A 48 9.92 4.86 -10.56
CA TYR A 48 9.05 4.65 -9.41
C TYR A 48 9.34 5.62 -8.26
N HIS A 49 10.57 5.65 -7.74
CA HIS A 49 10.87 6.42 -6.53
C HIS A 49 10.82 7.94 -6.75
N LEU A 50 11.24 8.43 -7.90
CA LEU A 50 11.20 9.86 -8.21
C LEU A 50 9.75 10.35 -8.36
N PRO A 51 8.88 9.76 -9.20
CA PRO A 51 7.51 10.23 -9.33
C PRO A 51 6.71 10.14 -8.03
N ILE A 52 6.92 9.11 -7.22
CA ILE A 52 6.21 8.98 -5.94
C ILE A 52 6.69 10.02 -4.92
N ALA A 53 8.00 10.30 -4.87
CA ALA A 53 8.56 11.31 -3.99
C ALA A 53 8.15 12.72 -4.39
N THR A 54 8.14 13.04 -5.68
CA THR A 54 7.67 14.35 -6.17
C THR A 54 6.18 14.54 -5.91
N ALA A 55 5.36 13.50 -6.13
CA ALA A 55 3.94 13.54 -5.80
C ALA A 55 3.71 13.77 -4.30
N ALA A 56 4.44 13.05 -3.43
CA ALA A 56 4.36 13.23 -1.99
C ALA A 56 4.80 14.64 -1.55
N PHE A 57 5.87 15.17 -2.15
CA PHE A 57 6.32 16.53 -1.90
C PHE A 57 5.27 17.56 -2.31
N LEU A 58 4.72 17.48 -3.52
CA LEU A 58 3.68 18.40 -4.00
C LEU A 58 2.40 18.33 -3.14
N SER A 59 2.01 17.12 -2.72
CA SER A 59 0.89 16.90 -1.81
C SER A 59 1.11 17.59 -0.46
N SER A 60 2.33 17.53 0.09
CA SER A 60 2.70 18.24 1.33
C SER A 60 2.62 19.77 1.20
N GLN A 61 2.77 20.30 -0.02
CA GLN A 61 2.64 21.72 -0.33
C GLN A 61 1.23 22.11 -0.78
N HIS A 62 0.21 21.28 -0.53
CA HIS A 62 -1.18 21.49 -0.93
C HIS A 62 -1.42 21.61 -2.45
N ARG A 63 -0.44 21.23 -3.29
CA ARG A 63 -0.56 21.22 -4.75
C ARG A 63 -1.12 19.88 -5.23
N PHE A 64 -2.37 19.62 -4.83
CA PHE A 64 -3.00 18.30 -4.96
C PHE A 64 -3.23 17.86 -6.41
N GLU A 65 -3.61 18.79 -7.30
CA GLU A 65 -3.87 18.48 -8.70
C GLU A 65 -2.58 18.07 -9.43
N GLU A 66 -1.49 18.80 -9.20
CA GLU A 66 -0.19 18.46 -9.76
C GLU A 66 0.35 17.16 -9.18
N ALA A 67 0.22 16.96 -7.87
CA ALA A 67 0.55 15.68 -7.24
C ALA A 67 -0.20 14.51 -7.90
N ARG A 68 -1.48 14.69 -8.22
CA ARG A 68 -2.29 13.69 -8.95
C ARG A 68 -1.70 13.38 -10.32
N GLN A 69 -1.26 14.37 -11.08
CA GLN A 69 -0.60 14.15 -12.38
C GLN A 69 0.66 13.29 -12.23
N TRP A 70 1.45 13.54 -11.17
CA TRP A 70 2.63 12.72 -10.88
C TRP A 70 2.28 11.29 -10.49
N PHE A 71 1.25 11.08 -9.66
CA PHE A 71 0.76 9.74 -9.35
C PHE A 71 0.29 9.00 -10.61
N HIS A 72 -0.35 9.69 -11.56
CA HIS A 72 -0.80 9.12 -12.84
C HIS A 72 0.34 8.64 -13.75
N PHE A 73 1.62 8.93 -13.46
CA PHE A 73 2.73 8.25 -14.16
C PHE A 73 2.92 6.80 -13.70
N ILE A 74 2.48 6.45 -12.49
CA ILE A 74 2.60 5.10 -11.92
C ILE A 74 1.24 4.39 -11.96
N PHE A 75 0.22 5.04 -11.42
CA PHE A 75 -1.13 4.49 -11.22
C PHE A 75 -2.19 5.48 -11.72
N ASP A 76 -2.97 5.07 -12.71
CA ASP A 76 -4.04 5.86 -13.29
C ASP A 76 -5.37 5.09 -13.26
N PRO A 77 -6.29 5.42 -12.33
CA PRO A 77 -7.60 4.77 -12.25
C PRO A 77 -8.58 5.23 -13.34
N THR A 78 -8.26 6.31 -14.08
CA THR A 78 -9.13 6.93 -15.10
C THR A 78 -8.82 6.50 -16.53
N THR A 79 -7.87 5.58 -16.69
CA THR A 79 -7.42 5.08 -17.99
C THR A 79 -8.55 4.39 -18.77
N ASN A 80 -8.57 4.64 -20.08
CA ASN A 80 -9.47 3.98 -21.05
C ASN A 80 -8.78 2.83 -21.80
N ASP A 81 -7.70 2.27 -21.24
CA ASP A 81 -6.97 1.16 -21.86
C ASP A 81 -7.88 -0.06 -22.06
N SER A 82 -7.77 -0.69 -23.22
CA SER A 82 -8.64 -1.80 -23.67
C SER A 82 -8.30 -3.14 -23.01
N ASN A 83 -7.17 -3.23 -22.31
CA ASN A 83 -6.79 -4.41 -21.57
C ASN A 83 -7.78 -4.72 -20.43
N SER A 84 -8.23 -5.98 -20.37
CA SER A 84 -9.12 -6.48 -19.33
C SER A 84 -8.32 -6.90 -18.09
N GLY A 85 -8.48 -6.19 -16.96
CA GLY A 85 -7.92 -6.61 -15.67
C GLY A 85 -7.23 -5.50 -14.89
N ARG A 86 -6.46 -5.89 -13.85
CA ARG A 86 -5.74 -4.97 -12.94
C ARG A 86 -4.66 -4.16 -13.66
N GLU A 87 -4.04 -4.78 -14.67
CA GLU A 87 -2.83 -4.31 -15.31
C GLU A 87 -3.05 -2.99 -16.05
N ARG A 88 -4.28 -2.72 -16.47
CA ARG A 88 -4.66 -1.49 -17.18
C ARG A 88 -4.38 -0.23 -16.36
N PHE A 89 -4.53 -0.31 -15.04
CA PHE A 89 -4.39 0.83 -14.14
C PHE A 89 -2.94 1.15 -13.81
N TRP A 90 -2.03 0.21 -14.07
CA TRP A 90 -0.61 0.35 -13.78
C TRP A 90 0.15 0.74 -15.04
N ARG A 91 0.79 1.89 -15.01
CA ARG A 91 1.66 2.36 -16.10
C ARG A 91 3.10 1.92 -15.90
N PHE A 92 3.51 1.68 -14.66
CA PHE A 92 4.84 1.15 -14.34
C PHE A 92 4.96 -0.32 -14.74
N LEU A 93 5.90 -0.63 -15.63
CA LEU A 93 6.04 -1.94 -16.28
C LEU A 93 6.16 -3.12 -15.29
N PRO A 94 6.98 -3.05 -14.22
CA PRO A 94 7.04 -4.13 -13.23
C PRO A 94 5.71 -4.46 -12.57
N PHE A 95 4.83 -3.48 -12.32
CA PHE A 95 3.50 -3.72 -11.73
C PHE A 95 2.48 -4.18 -12.78
N ARG A 96 2.63 -3.72 -14.02
CA ARG A 96 1.78 -4.14 -15.13
C ARG A 96 1.98 -5.61 -15.49
N ASN A 97 3.23 -6.06 -15.49
CA ASN A 97 3.60 -7.43 -15.85
C ASN A 97 3.73 -8.36 -14.63
N ALA A 98 3.44 -7.85 -13.41
CA ALA A 98 3.55 -8.66 -12.20
C ALA A 98 2.50 -9.77 -12.22
N GLN A 99 2.96 -11.00 -12.05
CA GLN A 99 2.11 -12.12 -11.65
C GLN A 99 1.36 -11.76 -10.37
N ILE A 100 0.16 -12.31 -10.19
CA ILE A 100 -0.65 -12.09 -9.01
C ILE A 100 0.21 -12.43 -7.78
N PRO A 101 0.46 -11.47 -6.86
CA PRO A 101 1.34 -11.74 -5.74
C PRO A 101 0.73 -12.84 -4.87
N ASN A 102 1.56 -13.83 -4.53
CA ASN A 102 1.18 -14.85 -3.56
C ASN A 102 0.72 -14.17 -2.28
N THR A 103 -0.45 -14.56 -1.77
CA THR A 103 -1.00 -13.96 -0.55
C THR A 103 -0.10 -14.34 0.62
N ILE A 104 0.03 -13.45 1.63
CA ILE A 104 0.83 -13.74 2.83
C ILE A 104 0.42 -15.07 3.47
N THR A 105 -0.88 -15.42 3.43
CA THR A 105 -1.38 -16.72 3.87
C THR A 105 -0.73 -17.87 3.11
N GLN A 106 -0.74 -17.84 1.78
CA GLN A 106 -0.10 -18.86 0.93
C GLN A 106 1.41 -18.97 1.22
N LEU A 107 2.10 -17.84 1.41
CA LEU A 107 3.52 -17.85 1.74
C LEU A 107 3.78 -18.52 3.10
N LEU A 108 2.95 -18.22 4.11
CA LEU A 108 3.07 -18.82 5.44
C LEU A 108 2.65 -20.30 5.45
N GLU A 109 1.70 -20.69 4.60
CA GLU A 109 1.30 -22.10 4.42
C GLU A 109 2.44 -22.94 3.88
N VAL A 110 3.13 -22.45 2.84
CA VAL A 110 4.31 -23.13 2.27
C VAL A 110 5.42 -23.22 3.32
N LEU A 111 5.67 -22.14 4.07
CA LEU A 111 6.69 -22.15 5.13
C LEU A 111 6.32 -23.05 6.31
N ALA A 112 5.03 -23.27 6.56
CA ALA A 112 4.50 -24.14 7.61
C ALA A 112 4.54 -25.64 7.25
N GLY A 113 5.02 -25.98 6.06
CA GLY A 113 5.20 -27.37 5.62
C GLY A 113 4.03 -27.94 4.80
N LYS A 114 3.13 -27.09 4.27
CA LYS A 114 2.15 -27.55 3.28
C LYS A 114 2.90 -28.14 2.07
N PRO A 115 2.52 -29.34 1.59
CA PRO A 115 3.12 -29.90 0.38
C PRO A 115 2.88 -28.94 -0.79
N GLY A 116 3.96 -28.47 -1.40
CA GLY A 116 3.93 -27.38 -2.37
C GLY A 116 5.24 -27.27 -3.16
N ASP A 117 5.24 -26.35 -4.12
CA ASP A 117 6.31 -26.18 -5.10
C ASP A 117 7.63 -25.74 -4.42
N GLN A 118 8.71 -26.49 -4.65
CA GLN A 118 9.99 -26.31 -3.98
C GLN A 118 10.63 -24.96 -4.33
N ASP A 119 10.42 -24.48 -5.56
CA ASP A 119 10.93 -23.19 -6.04
C ASP A 119 10.35 -22.00 -5.24
N VAL A 120 9.07 -22.11 -4.86
CA VAL A 120 8.40 -21.11 -4.03
C VAL A 120 8.98 -21.11 -2.62
N LYS A 121 9.25 -22.31 -2.06
CA LYS A 121 9.90 -22.45 -0.75
C LYS A 121 11.30 -21.82 -0.75
N ASP A 122 12.09 -22.05 -1.79
CA ASP A 122 13.45 -21.51 -1.90
C ASP A 122 13.47 -19.99 -2.12
N SER A 123 12.51 -19.45 -2.88
CA SER A 123 12.30 -18.00 -3.00
C SER A 123 11.96 -17.36 -1.65
N ILE A 124 11.05 -17.97 -0.88
CA ILE A 124 10.66 -17.47 0.45
C ILE A 124 11.83 -17.52 1.42
N ASN A 125 12.59 -18.62 1.44
CA ASN A 125 13.75 -18.76 2.31
C ASN A 125 14.79 -17.67 2.04
N ARG A 126 15.04 -17.32 0.77
CA ARG A 126 15.89 -16.17 0.41
C ARG A 126 15.35 -14.84 0.94
N GLN A 127 14.04 -14.62 0.86
CA GLN A 127 13.42 -13.41 1.40
C GLN A 127 13.53 -13.32 2.92
N VAL A 128 13.35 -14.44 3.62
CA VAL A 128 13.50 -14.52 5.07
C VAL A 128 14.96 -14.28 5.47
N ALA A 129 15.93 -14.83 4.72
CA ALA A 129 17.35 -14.59 4.95
C ALA A 129 17.70 -13.10 4.79
N ALA A 130 17.27 -12.46 3.70
CA ALA A 130 17.49 -11.03 3.48
C ALA A 130 16.84 -10.14 4.57
N TRP A 131 15.66 -10.54 5.05
CA TRP A 131 15.01 -9.85 6.18
C TRP A 131 15.76 -10.03 7.50
N LEU A 132 16.34 -11.22 7.76
CA LEU A 132 17.13 -11.45 8.97
C LEU A 132 18.42 -10.63 9.00
N GLU A 133 18.98 -10.31 7.84
CA GLU A 133 20.15 -9.44 7.73
C GLU A 133 19.82 -7.97 8.06
N ASP A 134 18.69 -7.45 7.58
CA ASP A 134 18.25 -6.07 7.85
C ASP A 134 16.74 -6.01 8.19
N PRO A 135 16.35 -6.35 9.44
CA PRO A 135 14.95 -6.55 9.80
C PRO A 135 14.12 -5.27 9.88
N PHE A 136 14.76 -4.11 10.01
CA PHE A 136 14.10 -2.81 10.23
C PHE A 136 14.03 -1.94 8.99
N ASN A 137 14.47 -2.44 7.84
CA ASN A 137 14.43 -1.73 6.58
C ASN A 137 13.20 -2.14 5.73
N PRO A 138 12.13 -1.34 5.71
CA PRO A 138 10.91 -1.68 4.96
C PRO A 138 11.15 -1.73 3.45
N PHE A 139 12.10 -0.96 2.93
CA PHE A 139 12.39 -0.91 1.49
C PHE A 139 13.11 -2.16 1.00
N ALA A 140 13.94 -2.79 1.82
CA ALA A 140 14.58 -4.06 1.49
C ALA A 140 13.52 -5.16 1.25
N ILE A 141 12.50 -5.23 2.12
CA ILE A 141 11.38 -6.17 1.96
C ILE A 141 10.51 -5.80 0.75
N ALA A 142 10.25 -4.50 0.56
CA ALA A 142 9.42 -4.02 -0.56
C ALA A 142 10.07 -4.29 -1.94
N ARG A 143 11.40 -4.27 -2.04
CA ARG A 143 12.12 -4.67 -3.27
C ARG A 143 11.92 -6.14 -3.61
N LEU A 144 11.87 -7.01 -2.58
CA LEU A 144 11.62 -8.43 -2.76
C LEU A 144 10.14 -8.74 -3.07
N ARG A 145 9.23 -7.87 -2.62
CA ARG A 145 7.77 -8.01 -2.78
C ARG A 145 7.17 -6.72 -3.35
N PRO A 146 7.09 -6.60 -4.69
CA PRO A 146 6.58 -5.39 -5.37
C PRO A 146 5.16 -4.97 -4.93
N SER A 147 4.34 -5.90 -4.43
CA SER A 147 3.01 -5.61 -3.90
C SER A 147 3.02 -4.58 -2.77
N ALA A 148 4.08 -4.50 -1.97
CA ALA A 148 4.20 -3.48 -0.93
C ALA A 148 4.28 -2.06 -1.54
N TYR A 149 4.97 -1.91 -2.67
CA TYR A 149 5.05 -0.65 -3.41
C TYR A 149 3.71 -0.29 -4.05
N GLU A 150 2.99 -1.25 -4.62
CA GLU A 150 1.64 -1.06 -5.16
C GLU A 150 0.66 -0.56 -4.07
N TRP A 151 0.66 -1.21 -2.91
CA TRP A 151 -0.17 -0.78 -1.77
C TRP A 151 0.19 0.62 -1.30
N HIS A 152 1.49 0.95 -1.26
CA HIS A 152 1.95 2.27 -0.90
C HIS A 152 1.44 3.33 -1.89
N THR A 153 1.53 3.10 -3.20
CA THR A 153 1.09 4.08 -4.20
C THR A 153 -0.40 4.31 -4.17
N VAL A 154 -1.20 3.25 -4.07
CA VAL A 154 -2.67 3.37 -3.98
C VAL A 154 -3.07 4.11 -2.71
N THR A 155 -2.43 3.77 -1.57
CA THR A 155 -2.70 4.44 -0.29
C THR A 155 -2.30 5.92 -0.34
N ALA A 156 -1.15 6.24 -0.92
CA ALA A 156 -0.68 7.63 -1.05
C ALA A 156 -1.60 8.44 -1.97
N TYR A 157 -2.07 7.85 -3.08
CA TYR A 157 -3.03 8.47 -3.98
C TYR A 157 -4.36 8.78 -3.28
N ILE A 158 -4.92 7.80 -2.56
CA ILE A 158 -6.17 7.98 -1.80
C ILE A 158 -6.00 9.06 -0.73
N LYS A 159 -4.88 9.08 0.00
CA LYS A 159 -4.58 10.14 0.96
C LYS A 159 -4.49 11.51 0.32
N ASN A 160 -3.92 11.61 -0.88
CA ASN A 160 -3.89 12.86 -1.65
C ASN A 160 -5.31 13.32 -2.02
N LEU A 161 -6.17 12.41 -2.48
CA LEU A 161 -7.58 12.73 -2.78
C LEU A 161 -8.35 13.18 -1.53
N ILE A 162 -8.19 12.48 -0.41
CA ILE A 162 -8.84 12.83 0.86
C ILE A 162 -8.35 14.20 1.34
N ALA A 163 -7.05 14.47 1.30
CA ALA A 163 -6.49 15.76 1.73
C ALA A 163 -6.98 16.92 0.84
N TRP A 164 -7.07 16.70 -0.48
CA TRP A 164 -7.64 17.68 -1.40
C TRP A 164 -9.12 17.94 -1.11
N ALA A 165 -9.90 16.87 -0.93
CA ALA A 165 -11.31 16.97 -0.61
C ALA A 165 -11.55 17.64 0.76
N ASP A 166 -10.70 17.39 1.76
CA ASP A 166 -10.76 18.03 3.08
C ASP A 166 -10.47 19.54 2.97
N GLN A 167 -9.52 19.96 2.11
CA GLN A 167 -9.27 21.38 1.87
C GLN A 167 -10.48 22.07 1.22
N LEU A 168 -11.10 21.43 0.23
CA LEU A 168 -12.32 21.94 -0.42
C LEU A 168 -13.50 21.96 0.54
N PHE A 169 -13.68 20.90 1.32
CA PHE A 169 -14.78 20.79 2.28
C PHE A 169 -14.73 21.90 3.34
N ARG A 170 -13.52 22.32 3.75
CA ARG A 170 -13.32 23.44 4.68
C ARG A 170 -13.70 24.81 4.11
N ARG A 171 -13.80 24.98 2.78
CA ARG A 171 -14.24 26.25 2.18
C ARG A 171 -15.72 26.52 2.43
N ASP A 172 -16.51 25.50 2.80
CA ASP A 172 -17.90 25.61 3.21
C ASP A 172 -18.81 26.32 2.16
N THR A 173 -18.55 26.10 0.86
CA THR A 173 -19.42 26.60 -0.23
C THR A 173 -20.13 25.47 -0.96
N ARG A 174 -21.25 25.74 -1.65
CA ARG A 174 -22.04 24.68 -2.30
C ARG A 174 -21.22 23.99 -3.40
N GLU A 175 -20.48 24.78 -4.17
CA GLU A 175 -19.64 24.36 -5.28
C GLU A 175 -18.46 23.53 -4.78
N SER A 176 -17.74 24.02 -3.76
CA SER A 176 -16.61 23.30 -3.16
C SER A 176 -17.03 22.00 -2.46
N ILE A 177 -18.21 21.98 -1.83
CA ILE A 177 -18.76 20.75 -1.23
C ILE A 177 -19.12 19.73 -2.31
N ASN A 178 -19.72 20.16 -3.43
CA ASN A 178 -20.02 19.28 -4.55
C ASN A 178 -18.72 18.69 -5.15
N GLU A 179 -17.69 19.52 -5.33
CA GLU A 179 -16.37 19.07 -5.81
C GLU A 179 -15.71 18.10 -4.83
N ALA A 180 -15.69 18.42 -3.53
CA ALA A 180 -15.19 17.53 -2.48
C ALA A 180 -15.93 16.19 -2.48
N THR A 181 -17.25 16.20 -2.68
CA THR A 181 -18.08 14.99 -2.75
C THR A 181 -17.63 14.08 -3.90
N LEU A 182 -17.32 14.64 -5.07
CA LEU A 182 -16.82 13.85 -6.20
C LEU A 182 -15.48 13.18 -5.87
N LEU A 183 -14.56 13.89 -5.21
CA LEU A 183 -13.26 13.35 -4.80
C LEU A 183 -13.41 12.24 -3.75
N TYR A 184 -14.30 12.41 -2.76
CA TYR A 184 -14.58 11.36 -1.78
C TYR A 184 -15.23 10.12 -2.40
N ILE A 185 -16.16 10.31 -3.35
CA ILE A 185 -16.77 9.19 -4.06
C ILE A 185 -15.72 8.45 -4.89
N MET A 186 -14.82 9.17 -5.57
CA MET A 186 -13.70 8.57 -6.31
C MET A 186 -12.81 7.74 -5.37
N ALA A 187 -12.44 8.29 -4.21
CA ALA A 187 -11.69 7.55 -3.19
C ALA A 187 -12.44 6.29 -2.70
N ALA A 188 -13.74 6.40 -2.45
CA ALA A 188 -14.58 5.28 -2.04
C ALA A 188 -14.69 4.19 -3.12
N GLN A 189 -14.77 4.58 -4.39
CA GLN A 189 -14.81 3.63 -5.52
C GLN A 189 -13.49 2.88 -5.68
N ILE A 190 -12.34 3.54 -5.44
CA ILE A 190 -11.02 2.89 -5.47
C ILE A 190 -10.87 1.92 -4.28
N LEU A 191 -11.32 2.31 -3.08
CA LEU A 191 -11.29 1.46 -1.89
C LEU A 191 -12.24 0.25 -2.02
N GLY A 192 -13.39 0.43 -2.68
CA GLY A 192 -14.42 -0.58 -2.78
C GLY A 192 -15.19 -0.81 -1.46
N PRO A 193 -16.03 -1.84 -1.41
CA PRO A 193 -16.80 -2.16 -0.21
C PRO A 193 -15.87 -2.49 0.96
N ARG A 194 -16.28 -2.09 2.16
CA ARG A 194 -15.52 -2.36 3.38
C ARG A 194 -15.34 -3.87 3.57
N PRO A 195 -14.14 -4.37 3.87
CA PRO A 195 -13.92 -5.79 4.10
C PRO A 195 -14.69 -6.26 5.32
N GLU A 196 -15.43 -7.36 5.17
CA GLU A 196 -16.18 -7.96 6.28
C GLU A 196 -15.24 -8.71 7.23
N LYS A 197 -15.39 -8.45 8.53
CA LYS A 197 -14.69 -9.21 9.57
C LYS A 197 -15.35 -10.58 9.73
N ILE A 198 -14.80 -11.58 9.05
CA ILE A 198 -15.25 -12.97 9.21
C ILE A 198 -14.87 -13.42 10.61
N ARG A 199 -15.88 -13.74 11.45
CA ARG A 199 -15.62 -14.38 12.74
C ARG A 199 -14.91 -15.71 12.48
N PRO A 200 -13.75 -15.98 13.11
CA PRO A 200 -13.05 -17.22 12.89
C PRO A 200 -13.96 -18.37 13.34
N ARG A 201 -14.41 -19.21 12.40
CA ARG A 201 -15.33 -20.33 12.66
C ARG A 201 -14.67 -21.49 13.44
N LEU A 202 -13.47 -21.30 13.99
CA LEU A 202 -12.58 -22.38 14.42
C LEU A 202 -12.10 -22.25 15.87
N THR A 203 -12.74 -21.43 16.70
CA THR A 203 -12.38 -21.31 18.12
C THR A 203 -12.53 -22.64 18.86
N GLU A 204 -13.42 -23.53 18.39
CA GLU A 204 -13.61 -24.88 18.94
C GLU A 204 -12.52 -25.88 18.50
N ILE A 205 -11.89 -25.67 17.34
CA ILE A 205 -10.89 -26.58 16.76
C ILE A 205 -9.47 -26.23 17.26
N LYS A 206 -9.19 -24.95 17.55
CA LYS A 206 -7.86 -24.50 18.00
C LYS A 206 -7.79 -24.44 19.53
N GLN A 207 -7.60 -25.59 20.16
CA GLN A 207 -7.33 -25.64 21.60
C GLN A 207 -6.00 -24.91 21.92
N PRO A 208 -5.95 -24.06 22.96
CA PRO A 208 -4.74 -23.34 23.32
C PRO A 208 -3.65 -24.32 23.78
N ARG A 209 -2.52 -24.37 23.07
CA ARG A 209 -1.36 -25.21 23.39
C ARG A 209 -0.20 -24.38 23.93
N SER A 210 0.62 -24.99 24.79
CA SER A 210 1.87 -24.38 25.29
C SER A 210 2.98 -24.44 24.25
N TYR A 211 3.92 -23.48 24.29
CA TYR A 211 5.04 -23.42 23.35
C TYR A 211 5.87 -24.72 23.31
N ARG A 212 6.10 -25.37 24.46
CA ARG A 212 6.85 -26.63 24.55
C ARG A 212 6.21 -27.76 23.74
N VAL A 213 4.88 -27.81 23.70
CA VAL A 213 4.15 -28.79 22.88
C VAL A 213 4.30 -28.45 21.41
N LEU A 214 4.15 -27.17 21.05
CA LEU A 214 4.26 -26.69 19.68
C LEU A 214 5.68 -26.88 19.10
N SER A 215 6.71 -26.65 19.90
CA SER A 215 8.11 -26.79 19.46
C SER A 215 8.56 -28.22 19.24
N ASN A 216 7.87 -29.19 19.88
CA ASN A 216 8.17 -30.61 19.68
C ASN A 216 7.44 -31.20 18.48
N LEU A 217 6.27 -30.64 18.13
CA LEU A 217 5.46 -31.11 17.01
C LEU A 217 6.09 -30.79 15.65
N ILE A 218 6.89 -29.74 15.56
CA ILE A 218 7.54 -29.32 14.33
C ILE A 218 9.02 -29.12 14.63
N LYS A 219 9.88 -29.84 13.90
CA LYS A 219 11.26 -29.38 13.70
C LYS A 219 11.15 -28.10 12.88
N PHE A 220 11.17 -26.95 13.53
CA PHE A 220 11.15 -25.65 12.87
C PHE A 220 12.29 -25.61 11.84
N ASP A 221 11.98 -25.89 10.57
CA ASP A 221 12.94 -25.84 9.46
C ASP A 221 13.47 -24.41 9.30
N SER A 222 12.67 -23.41 9.71
CA SER A 222 13.10 -22.02 9.89
C SER A 222 12.55 -21.42 11.19
N LYS A 223 13.31 -20.48 11.78
CA LYS A 223 12.92 -19.74 13.00
C LYS A 223 11.63 -18.91 12.85
N PHE A 224 11.09 -18.81 11.63
CA PHE A 224 9.94 -17.97 11.26
C PHE A 224 8.71 -18.78 10.81
N SER A 225 8.76 -20.12 10.86
CA SER A 225 7.63 -20.92 10.37
C SER A 225 6.45 -20.93 11.34
N ASN A 226 5.25 -20.85 10.76
CA ASN A 226 4.01 -21.14 11.47
C ASN A 226 3.79 -22.65 11.50
N ILE A 227 2.71 -23.09 12.15
CA ILE A 227 2.33 -24.49 12.30
C ILE A 227 1.19 -24.76 11.33
N TRP A 228 1.41 -25.72 10.44
CA TRP A 228 0.34 -26.24 9.60
C TRP A 228 -0.47 -27.22 10.42
N PHE A 229 -1.67 -26.80 10.80
CA PHE A 229 -2.61 -27.67 11.52
C PHE A 229 -3.47 -28.38 10.47
N THR A 230 -3.20 -29.67 10.27
CA THR A 230 -3.92 -30.48 9.29
C THR A 230 -5.29 -30.88 9.83
N LEU A 231 -6.25 -31.07 8.93
CA LEU A 231 -7.53 -31.66 9.29
C LEU A 231 -7.34 -33.12 9.71
N ALA A 232 -6.42 -33.85 9.08
CA ALA A 232 -6.08 -35.23 9.41
C ALA A 232 -5.71 -35.45 10.88
N ASP A 233 -5.03 -34.47 11.52
CA ASP A 233 -4.64 -34.54 12.93
C ASP A 233 -5.77 -34.21 13.92
N THR A 234 -6.95 -33.80 13.42
CA THR A 234 -8.11 -33.52 14.28
C THR A 234 -8.87 -34.79 14.61
N PRO A 235 -9.57 -34.86 15.77
CA PRO A 235 -10.43 -36.00 16.08
C PRO A 235 -11.46 -36.30 14.98
N TYR A 236 -11.97 -35.25 14.34
CA TYR A 236 -12.89 -35.35 13.21
C TYR A 236 -12.23 -35.90 11.94
N GLY A 237 -11.00 -35.46 11.64
CA GLY A 237 -10.24 -35.98 10.50
C GLY A 237 -9.83 -37.43 10.69
N GLN A 238 -9.51 -37.84 11.93
CA GLN A 238 -9.21 -39.23 12.26
C GLN A 238 -10.44 -40.13 12.08
N SER A 239 -11.63 -39.71 12.52
CA SER A 239 -12.86 -40.47 12.26
C SER A 239 -13.18 -40.57 10.77
N LEU A 240 -12.94 -39.50 10.00
CA LEU A 240 -13.11 -39.50 8.54
C LEU A 240 -12.12 -40.44 7.84
N LEU A 241 -10.86 -40.44 8.26
CA LEU A 241 -9.86 -41.36 7.75
C LEU A 241 -10.25 -42.81 8.04
N GLU A 242 -10.71 -43.10 9.25
CA GLU A 242 -11.16 -44.44 9.65
C GLU A 242 -12.39 -44.89 8.85
N GLU A 243 -13.35 -43.99 8.60
CA GLU A 243 -14.52 -44.25 7.77
C GLU A 243 -14.14 -44.50 6.30
N ILE A 244 -13.31 -43.64 5.70
CA ILE A 244 -12.84 -43.80 4.31
C ILE A 244 -12.05 -45.10 4.15
N ASN A 245 -11.16 -45.42 5.09
CA ASN A 245 -10.36 -46.65 5.05
C ASN A 245 -11.25 -47.90 5.20
N SER A 246 -12.28 -47.85 6.05
CA SER A 246 -13.23 -48.97 6.22
C SER A 246 -14.07 -49.24 4.98
N LEU A 247 -14.37 -48.21 4.18
CA LEU A 247 -15.10 -48.33 2.92
C LEU A 247 -14.24 -48.94 1.80
N ASP A 248 -12.93 -48.67 1.83
CA ASP A 248 -11.93 -49.21 0.91
C ASP A 248 -11.69 -50.71 1.17
N GLU A 249 -11.65 -51.14 2.43
CA GLU A 249 -11.52 -52.55 2.81
C GLU A 249 -12.73 -53.43 2.39
N GLN A 250 -13.92 -52.84 2.24
CA GLN A 250 -15.15 -53.56 1.86
C GLN A 250 -15.37 -53.67 0.34
N HIS A 251 -14.71 -52.85 -0.47
CA HIS A 251 -14.86 -52.88 -1.93
C HIS A 251 -13.51 -53.19 -2.59
N SER A 252 -13.34 -54.43 -3.06
CA SER A 252 -12.33 -54.83 -4.05
C SER A 252 -12.60 -54.16 -5.41
N PHE A 253 -12.59 -52.83 -5.49
CA PHE A 253 -12.85 -52.08 -6.72
C PHE A 253 -11.63 -51.29 -7.16
N ASN A 254 -11.05 -51.78 -8.26
CA ASN A 254 -10.04 -51.18 -9.14
C ASN A 254 -8.63 -50.93 -8.57
N PRO A 255 -7.60 -51.60 -9.11
CA PRO A 255 -6.18 -51.35 -8.81
C PRO A 255 -5.63 -50.04 -9.43
N GLU A 256 -6.48 -49.09 -9.80
CA GLU A 256 -6.09 -47.81 -10.42
C GLU A 256 -6.35 -46.58 -9.54
N LEU A 257 -6.86 -46.76 -8.31
CA LEU A 257 -6.97 -45.65 -7.35
C LEU A 257 -5.70 -45.58 -6.49
N PRO A 258 -5.08 -44.39 -6.33
CA PRO A 258 -3.81 -44.27 -5.64
C PRO A 258 -3.97 -44.61 -4.15
N GLU A 259 -3.09 -45.48 -3.67
CA GLU A 259 -2.98 -46.05 -2.32
C GLU A 259 -3.19 -45.04 -1.17
N LEU A 260 -3.59 -45.54 0.01
CA LEU A 260 -3.87 -44.87 1.30
C LEU A 260 -3.09 -43.57 1.64
N GLU A 261 -1.86 -43.43 1.14
CA GLU A 261 -1.07 -42.18 1.19
C GLU A 261 -1.79 -40.99 0.54
N SER A 262 -2.64 -41.22 -0.48
CA SER A 262 -3.40 -40.20 -1.21
C SER A 262 -4.52 -39.58 -0.36
N ASN A 263 -5.25 -40.38 0.42
CA ASN A 263 -6.35 -39.92 1.28
C ASN A 263 -5.84 -39.14 2.49
N TYR A 264 -4.76 -39.63 3.13
CA TYR A 264 -4.08 -38.87 4.17
C TYR A 264 -3.47 -37.60 3.60
N ALA A 265 -2.79 -37.65 2.45
CA ALA A 265 -2.22 -36.46 1.80
C ALA A 265 -3.31 -35.44 1.43
N TYR A 266 -4.48 -35.89 0.99
CA TYR A 266 -5.63 -35.02 0.69
C TYR A 266 -6.15 -34.34 1.96
N LEU A 267 -6.38 -35.10 3.04
CA LEU A 267 -6.83 -34.53 4.31
C LEU A 267 -5.73 -33.72 5.03
N ALA A 268 -4.45 -34.00 4.77
CA ALA A 268 -3.32 -33.21 5.23
C ALA A 268 -3.14 -31.91 4.42
N SER A 269 -3.57 -31.90 3.15
CA SER A 269 -3.61 -30.69 2.31
C SER A 269 -4.69 -29.71 2.75
N ILE A 270 -5.73 -30.20 3.44
CA ILE A 270 -6.79 -29.40 4.05
C ILE A 270 -6.36 -29.07 5.48
N GLY A 271 -6.06 -27.80 5.73
CA GLY A 271 -5.60 -27.37 7.03
C GLY A 271 -5.70 -25.86 7.18
N SER A 272 -5.22 -25.38 8.32
CA SER A 272 -5.09 -23.94 8.54
C SER A 272 -3.83 -23.66 9.33
N LEU A 273 -3.31 -22.46 9.16
CA LEU A 273 -2.25 -21.95 10.02
C LEU A 273 -2.74 -21.88 11.48
N TYR A 274 -1.93 -22.35 12.42
CA TYR A 274 -2.28 -22.28 13.85
C TYR A 274 -2.45 -20.82 14.29
N PHE A 275 -1.43 -19.99 14.06
CA PHE A 275 -1.53 -18.54 14.27
C PHE A 275 -2.15 -17.87 13.04
N CYS A 276 -3.21 -17.09 13.25
CA CYS A 276 -3.85 -16.33 12.19
C CYS A 276 -2.99 -15.13 11.77
N VAL A 277 -3.07 -14.74 10.51
CA VAL A 277 -2.46 -13.49 10.02
C VAL A 277 -3.32 -12.32 10.47
N GLN A 278 -2.72 -11.36 11.17
CA GLN A 278 -3.42 -10.17 11.60
C GLN A 278 -3.65 -9.23 10.41
N PRO A 279 -4.84 -8.63 10.26
CA PRO A 279 -5.08 -7.62 9.25
C PRO A 279 -4.29 -6.35 9.58
N ASN A 280 -3.99 -5.55 8.55
CA ASN A 280 -3.38 -4.24 8.75
C ASN A 280 -4.41 -3.27 9.36
N GLU A 281 -4.13 -2.75 10.55
CA GLU A 281 -5.02 -1.85 11.29
C GLU A 281 -5.16 -0.47 10.63
N LYS A 282 -4.14 -0.01 9.90
CA LYS A 282 -4.13 1.31 9.24
C LYS A 282 -4.97 1.38 7.98
N LEU A 283 -5.29 0.23 7.39
CA LEU A 283 -6.10 0.18 6.17
C LEU A 283 -7.55 0.59 6.47
N PRO A 284 -8.26 -0.03 7.43
CA PRO A 284 -9.61 0.37 7.84
C PRO A 284 -9.79 1.86 8.13
N GLU A 285 -8.77 2.54 8.66
CA GLU A 285 -8.81 3.99 8.92
C GLU A 285 -9.15 4.81 7.66
N LEU A 286 -8.73 4.36 6.48
CA LEU A 286 -9.08 5.02 5.21
C LEU A 286 -10.57 4.91 4.90
N TRP A 287 -11.18 3.73 5.13
CA TRP A 287 -12.63 3.58 5.00
C TRP A 287 -13.35 4.46 6.03
N ASP A 288 -12.91 4.43 7.28
CA ASP A 288 -13.53 5.21 8.37
C ASP A 288 -13.51 6.71 8.06
N THR A 289 -12.39 7.24 7.55
CA THR A 289 -12.28 8.66 7.18
C THR A 289 -13.20 9.04 6.02
N VAL A 290 -13.22 8.26 4.93
CA VAL A 290 -14.07 8.55 3.77
C VAL A 290 -15.56 8.41 4.11
N GLU A 291 -15.93 7.37 4.85
CA GLU A 291 -17.30 7.14 5.32
C GLU A 291 -17.77 8.28 6.23
N ASP A 292 -16.94 8.74 7.18
CA ASP A 292 -17.23 9.87 8.06
C ASP A 292 -17.45 11.17 7.27
N ARG A 293 -16.58 11.50 6.31
CA ARG A 293 -16.72 12.72 5.50
C ARG A 293 -17.97 12.70 4.63
N LEU A 294 -18.25 11.60 3.95
CA LEU A 294 -19.46 11.43 3.16
C LEU A 294 -20.71 11.48 4.04
N PHE A 295 -20.67 10.92 5.24
CA PHE A 295 -21.76 11.02 6.21
C PHE A 295 -22.02 12.47 6.61
N LYS A 296 -20.99 13.24 6.96
CA LYS A 296 -21.11 14.67 7.33
C LYS A 296 -21.74 15.50 6.22
N ILE A 297 -21.28 15.33 4.98
CA ILE A 297 -21.84 16.02 3.81
C ILE A 297 -23.33 15.69 3.64
N ARG A 298 -23.70 14.41 3.75
CA ARG A 298 -25.10 13.96 3.60
C ARG A 298 -26.04 14.47 4.70
N HIS A 299 -25.51 14.84 5.87
CA HIS A 299 -26.28 15.32 7.02
C HIS A 299 -26.16 16.84 7.24
N CYS A 300 -25.66 17.59 6.24
CA CYS A 300 -25.47 19.05 6.31
C CYS A 300 -24.58 19.47 7.50
N GLN A 301 -23.53 18.70 7.77
CA GLN A 301 -22.53 19.01 8.79
C GLN A 301 -21.24 19.51 8.13
N ASN A 302 -20.51 20.37 8.85
CA ASN A 302 -19.14 20.74 8.47
C ASN A 302 -18.16 19.61 8.82
N ILE A 303 -16.86 19.82 8.53
CA ILE A 303 -15.80 18.84 8.82
C ILE A 303 -15.70 18.46 10.32
N GLU A 304 -16.11 19.36 11.21
CA GLU A 304 -16.12 19.18 12.67
C GLU A 304 -17.38 18.47 13.19
N GLY A 305 -18.37 18.21 12.33
CA GLY A 305 -19.65 17.58 12.71
C GLY A 305 -20.74 18.56 13.18
N VAL A 306 -20.50 19.87 13.09
CA VAL A 306 -21.48 20.90 13.41
C VAL A 306 -22.45 21.06 12.25
N ARG A 307 -23.74 20.93 12.52
CA ARG A 307 -24.80 21.16 11.53
C ARG A 307 -24.81 22.63 11.10
N ARG A 308 -24.87 22.90 9.80
CA ARG A 308 -24.87 24.26 9.25
C ARG A 308 -25.84 24.40 8.07
N GLU A 309 -26.31 25.62 7.86
CA GLU A 309 -27.04 26.01 6.67
C GLU A 309 -26.10 26.81 5.78
N LEU A 310 -25.96 26.39 4.52
CA LEU A 310 -25.10 27.06 3.54
C LEU A 310 -25.82 28.29 2.98
N ALA A 311 -25.07 29.35 2.73
CA ALA A 311 -25.60 30.50 1.99
C ALA A 311 -26.09 30.06 0.60
N LEU A 312 -27.16 30.70 0.12
CA LEU A 312 -27.74 30.38 -1.20
C LEU A 312 -26.79 30.74 -2.35
N TYR A 313 -26.01 31.82 -2.17
CA TYR A 313 -25.05 32.32 -3.15
C TYR A 313 -23.68 32.53 -2.51
N GLU A 314 -22.65 32.18 -3.26
CA GLU A 314 -21.28 32.52 -2.90
C GLU A 314 -21.03 34.03 -3.04
N PRO A 315 -20.13 34.62 -2.24
CA PRO A 315 -19.72 36.00 -2.43
C PRO A 315 -18.97 36.15 -3.77
N PRO A 316 -19.31 37.17 -4.59
CA PRO A 316 -18.77 37.32 -5.94
C PRO A 316 -17.24 37.38 -5.94
N ILE A 317 -16.60 36.70 -6.89
CA ILE A 317 -15.15 36.70 -7.07
C ILE A 317 -14.73 38.00 -7.79
N ASP A 318 -13.72 38.69 -7.25
CA ASP A 318 -13.11 39.84 -7.92
C ASP A 318 -12.06 39.37 -8.95
N PRO A 319 -12.28 39.55 -10.26
CA PRO A 319 -11.34 39.12 -11.29
C PRO A 319 -10.01 39.87 -11.24
N GLU A 320 -9.97 41.11 -10.74
CA GLU A 320 -8.74 41.91 -10.70
C GLU A 320 -7.72 41.30 -9.72
N LEU A 321 -8.23 40.76 -8.61
CA LEU A 321 -7.41 40.06 -7.62
C LEU A 321 -6.73 38.82 -8.20
N LEU A 322 -7.40 38.08 -9.09
CA LEU A 322 -6.82 36.91 -9.77
C LEU A 322 -5.70 37.32 -10.75
N ILE A 323 -5.88 38.43 -11.45
CA ILE A 323 -4.85 38.97 -12.36
C ILE A 323 -3.61 39.40 -11.57
N ARG A 324 -3.82 40.11 -10.45
CA ARG A 324 -2.72 40.52 -9.55
C ARG A 324 -1.99 39.33 -8.94
N ALA A 325 -2.72 38.31 -8.49
CA ALA A 325 -2.16 37.06 -7.98
C ALA A 325 -1.28 36.35 -9.01
N LYS A 326 -1.79 36.21 -10.25
CA LYS A 326 -1.05 35.61 -11.36
C LYS A 326 0.19 36.42 -11.73
N ALA A 327 0.09 37.75 -11.73
CA ALA A 327 1.22 38.64 -11.97
C ALA A 327 2.30 38.55 -10.87
N ALA A 328 1.89 38.30 -9.62
CA ALA A 328 2.78 38.07 -8.49
C ALA A 328 3.37 36.64 -8.44
N GLY A 329 3.00 35.76 -9.38
CA GLY A 329 3.45 34.36 -9.40
C GLY A 329 2.83 33.48 -8.31
N LEU A 330 1.77 33.96 -7.63
CA LEU A 330 1.05 33.20 -6.61
C LEU A 330 0.11 32.18 -7.25
N ASN A 331 -0.05 31.02 -6.61
CA ASN A 331 -1.02 30.03 -7.04
C ASN A 331 -2.45 30.53 -6.75
N LEU A 332 -3.33 30.43 -7.77
CA LEU A 332 -4.72 30.88 -7.68
C LEU A 332 -5.49 30.16 -6.56
N ALA A 333 -5.18 28.89 -6.30
CA ALA A 333 -5.83 28.11 -5.26
C ALA A 333 -5.56 28.65 -3.84
N ASP A 334 -4.35 29.16 -3.60
CA ASP A 334 -3.94 29.69 -2.29
C ASP A 334 -4.59 31.04 -2.02
N VAL A 335 -4.68 31.88 -3.04
CA VAL A 335 -5.34 33.19 -2.97
C VAL A 335 -6.84 33.06 -2.73
N LEU A 336 -7.48 32.08 -3.36
CA LEU A 336 -8.88 31.77 -3.09
C LEU A 336 -9.06 31.20 -1.68
N ALA A 337 -8.13 30.37 -1.19
CA ALA A 337 -8.20 29.82 0.17
C ALA A 337 -8.06 30.89 1.25
N ASP A 338 -7.19 31.90 1.06
CA ASP A 338 -6.99 33.01 2.02
C ASP A 338 -8.27 33.84 2.19
N ARG A 339 -9.09 33.96 1.15
CA ARG A 339 -10.40 34.64 1.24
C ARG A 339 -11.36 33.94 2.21
N PHE A 340 -11.29 32.61 2.28
CA PHE A 340 -12.12 31.79 3.16
C PHE A 340 -11.46 31.55 4.52
N ALA A 341 -10.38 32.27 4.85
CA ALA A 341 -9.78 32.20 6.17
C ALA A 341 -10.81 32.59 7.24
N PRO A 342 -10.91 31.83 8.34
CA PRO A 342 -11.86 32.13 9.41
C PRO A 342 -11.60 33.53 9.98
N LEU A 343 -12.69 34.23 10.32
CA LEU A 343 -12.57 35.58 10.87
C LEU A 343 -11.72 35.52 12.16
N PRO A 344 -10.61 36.27 12.24
CA PRO A 344 -9.73 36.21 13.40
C PRO A 344 -10.42 36.79 14.63
N TYR A 345 -10.18 36.19 15.80
CA TYR A 345 -10.73 36.65 17.09
C TYR A 345 -10.21 38.02 17.54
N PHE A 346 -9.12 38.51 16.92
CA PHE A 346 -8.44 39.75 17.30
C PHE A 346 -8.88 40.93 16.45
N ARG A 347 -8.90 42.13 17.06
CA ARG A 347 -9.20 43.39 16.36
C ARG A 347 -8.10 43.74 15.35
N PHE A 348 -8.47 44.48 14.31
CA PHE A 348 -7.59 44.87 13.20
C PHE A 348 -6.25 45.49 13.64
N GLN A 349 -6.26 46.39 14.64
CA GLN A 349 -5.03 47.04 15.13
C GLN A 349 -3.99 46.05 15.64
N MET A 350 -4.41 44.98 16.34
CA MET A 350 -3.50 43.94 16.81
C MET A 350 -2.97 43.08 15.65
N LEU A 351 -3.83 42.75 14.68
CA LEU A 351 -3.45 41.96 13.52
C LEU A 351 -2.46 42.69 12.62
N ILE A 352 -2.67 43.98 12.34
CA ILE A 352 -1.75 44.75 11.50
C ILE A 352 -0.39 44.95 12.18
N GLN A 353 -0.37 45.11 13.50
CA GLN A 353 0.89 45.15 14.25
C GLN A 353 1.66 43.84 14.11
N LYS A 354 0.99 42.69 14.31
CA LYS A 354 1.61 41.37 14.15
C LYS A 354 2.02 41.07 12.71
N ALA A 355 1.21 41.48 11.73
CA ALA A 355 1.55 41.35 10.32
C ALA A 355 2.81 42.16 9.97
N ASN A 356 2.94 43.39 10.50
CA ASN A 356 4.16 44.19 10.32
C ASN A 356 5.38 43.55 10.99
N GLU A 357 5.23 42.95 12.17
CA GLU A 357 6.30 42.18 12.82
C GLU A 357 6.77 41.01 11.93
N PHE A 358 5.85 40.20 11.39
CA PHE A 358 6.19 39.12 10.47
C PHE A 358 6.80 39.62 9.16
N CYS A 359 6.29 40.71 8.59
CA CYS A 359 6.89 41.30 7.39
C CYS A 359 8.33 41.78 7.65
N ASN A 360 8.62 42.30 8.84
CA ASN A 360 9.99 42.69 9.21
C ASN A 360 10.89 41.47 9.39
N GLU A 361 10.39 40.38 9.97
CA GLU A 361 11.12 39.12 10.09
C GLU A 361 11.43 38.50 8.73
N VAL A 362 10.46 38.46 7.80
CA VAL A 362 10.67 38.01 6.42
C VAL A 362 11.66 38.90 5.69
N LYS A 363 11.61 40.24 5.86
CA LYS A 363 12.63 41.14 5.31
C LYS A 363 14.02 40.83 5.86
N SER A 364 14.14 40.52 7.14
CA SER A 364 15.41 40.17 7.76
C SER A 364 15.98 38.85 7.21
N LEU A 365 15.13 37.82 7.05
CA LEU A 365 15.47 36.54 6.44
C LEU A 365 15.82 36.66 4.95
N GLY A 366 15.11 37.51 4.22
CA GLY A 366 15.42 37.82 2.82
C GLY A 366 16.78 38.51 2.70
N GLY A 367 17.07 39.47 3.59
CA GLY A 367 18.36 40.13 3.68
C GLY A 367 19.52 39.15 3.93
N SER A 368 19.35 38.20 4.86
CA SER A 368 20.37 37.17 5.12
C SER A 368 20.57 36.20 3.96
N ASN A 369 19.49 35.82 3.26
CA ASN A 369 19.59 34.90 2.12
C ASN A 369 20.22 35.57 0.89
N SER A 370 20.01 36.88 0.70
CA SER A 370 20.60 37.64 -0.42
C SER A 370 22.10 37.96 -0.27
N GLN A 371 22.71 37.65 0.88
CA GLN A 371 24.15 37.85 1.13
C GLN A 371 24.99 36.58 0.88
N CYS A 372 24.36 35.44 0.54
CA CYS A 372 25.03 34.16 0.30
C CYS A 372 25.17 33.79 -1.19
N ASP A 373 24.86 34.70 -2.13
CA ASP A 373 25.15 34.55 -3.56
C ASP A 373 26.40 35.35 -3.98
#